data_AF-A0A9Q3CKB4-F1
#
_entry.id   AF-A0A9Q3CKB4-F1
#
_cell.length_a   1.000
_cell.length_b   1.000
_cell.length_c   1.000
_cell.angle_alpha   90.00
_cell.angle_beta   90.00
_cell.angle_gamma   90.00
#
_symmetry.space_group_name_H-M   'P 1'
#
loop_
_entity.id
_entity.type
_entity.pdbx_description
1 polymer ?
#
loop_
_entity_poly.entity_id
_entity_poly.type
_entity_poly.pdbx_seq_one_letter_code
_entity_poly.pdbx_strand_id
1 'polypeptide(L)'
;MLRRPSYPESMETRKEIEEHINELLEIDVIRKIGQNEILEITTPVLITWHDEKSRLSGDFRALNNYTKADRQLKDSEARYGATQTK
;
A
#
# COMPACT_ATOMS: atom_id res chain seq x y z
N MET A 1 16.05 -11.05 -1.54
CA MET A 1 14.65 -11.43 -1.30
C MET A 1 14.11 -10.59 -0.15
N LEU A 2 13.05 -9.82 -0.36
CA LEU A 2 12.53 -8.88 0.64
C LEU A 2 11.26 -9.45 1.27
N ARG A 3 11.42 -10.44 2.13
CA ARG A 3 10.29 -11.07 2.83
C ARG A 3 10.21 -10.54 4.25
N ARG A 4 9.14 -9.80 4.52
CA ARG A 4 8.80 -9.35 5.87
C ARG A 4 7.66 -10.21 6.41
N PRO A 5 7.77 -10.72 7.65
CA PRO A 5 6.68 -11.44 8.28
C PRO A 5 5.52 -10.48 8.57
N SER A 6 4.30 -11.02 8.63
CA SER A 6 3.15 -10.28 9.13
C SER A 6 3.36 -9.86 10.58
N TYR A 7 2.74 -8.74 10.97
CA TYR A 7 2.74 -8.33 12.36
C TYR A 7 1.79 -9.21 13.20
N PRO A 8 2.05 -9.41 14.50
CA PRO A 8 1.06 -10.01 15.36
C PRO A 8 -0.13 -9.06 15.50
N GLU A 9 -1.34 -9.57 15.24
CA GLU A 9 -2.57 -8.78 15.35
C GLU A 9 -3.63 -9.42 16.24
N SER A 10 -4.56 -8.61 16.76
CA SER A 10 -5.73 -9.08 17.50
C SER A 10 -6.75 -9.73 16.56
N MET A 11 -7.71 -10.47 17.11
CA MET A 11 -8.81 -11.05 16.32
C MET A 11 -9.66 -9.99 15.63
N GLU A 12 -9.90 -8.85 16.29
CA GLU A 12 -10.62 -7.71 15.73
C GLU A 12 -9.85 -7.11 14.55
N THR A 13 -8.55 -6.86 14.73
CA THR A 13 -7.71 -6.33 13.63
C THR A 13 -7.66 -7.30 12.46
N ARG A 14 -7.58 -8.61 12.71
CA ARG A 14 -7.61 -9.62 11.65
C ARG A 14 -8.92 -9.59 10.87
N LYS A 15 -10.06 -9.47 11.55
CA LYS A 15 -11.38 -9.36 10.91
C LYS A 15 -11.45 -8.15 9.96
N GLU A 16 -11.00 -7.00 10.43
CA GLU A 16 -10.94 -5.77 9.60
C GLU A 16 -10.02 -5.96 8.39
N ILE A 17 -8.84 -6.56 8.57
CA ILE A 17 -7.93 -6.87 7.46
C ILE A 17 -8.61 -7.77 6.42
N GLU A 18 -9.30 -8.82 6.87
CA GLU A 18 -10.02 -9.74 6.00
C GLU A 18 -11.15 -9.04 5.23
N GLU A 19 -11.91 -8.15 5.88
CA GLU A 19 -12.95 -7.35 5.24
C GLU A 19 -12.38 -6.45 4.14
N HIS A 20 -11.34 -5.66 4.44
CA HIS A 20 -10.66 -4.82 3.43
C HIS A 20 -10.08 -5.64 2.27
N ILE A 21 -9.46 -6.80 2.56
CA ILE A 21 -8.91 -7.67 1.50
C ILE A 21 -10.03 -8.21 0.61
N ASN A 22 -11.16 -8.64 1.18
CA ASN A 22 -12.28 -9.18 0.41
C ASN A 22 -12.90 -8.11 -0.49
N GLU A 23 -13.10 -6.89 0.01
CA GLU A 23 -13.58 -5.77 -0.80
C GLU A 23 -12.64 -5.50 -1.99
N LEU A 24 -11.32 -5.43 -1.74
CA LEU A 24 -10.31 -5.20 -2.78
C LEU A 24 -10.22 -6.35 -3.80
N LEU A 25 -10.52 -7.58 -3.39
CA LEU A 25 -10.62 -8.73 -4.29
C LEU A 25 -11.89 -8.64 -5.15
N GLU A 26 -13.02 -8.20 -4.58
CA GLU A 26 -14.30 -8.08 -5.29
C GLU A 26 -14.26 -7.03 -6.40
N ILE A 27 -13.51 -5.93 -6.18
CA ILE A 27 -13.34 -4.86 -7.17
C ILE A 27 -12.09 -5.04 -8.06
N ASP A 28 -11.49 -6.23 -8.06
CA ASP A 28 -10.31 -6.60 -8.88
C ASP A 28 -9.08 -5.67 -8.72
N VAL A 29 -8.92 -5.02 -7.57
CA VAL A 29 -7.74 -4.18 -7.26
C VAL A 29 -6.54 -5.03 -6.84
N ILE A 30 -6.80 -6.13 -6.12
CA ILE A 30 -5.78 -7.12 -5.75
C ILE A 30 -6.22 -8.51 -6.21
N ARG A 31 -5.29 -9.46 -6.26
CA ARG A 31 -5.58 -10.87 -6.55
C ARG A 31 -4.89 -11.80 -5.57
N LYS A 32 -5.42 -13.02 -5.45
CA LYS A 32 -4.70 -14.11 -4.80
C LYS A 32 -3.49 -14.52 -5.64
N ILE A 33 -2.38 -14.79 -4.97
CA ILE A 33 -1.18 -15.36 -5.56
C ILE A 33 -1.40 -16.87 -5.73
N GLY A 34 -1.00 -17.42 -6.89
CA GLY A 34 -1.18 -18.85 -7.18
C GLY A 34 -0.26 -19.74 -6.34
N GLN A 35 -0.66 -21.00 -6.10
CA GLN A 35 0.09 -21.92 -5.24
C GLN A 35 1.55 -22.15 -5.70
N ASN A 36 1.82 -22.06 -7.00
CA ASN A 36 3.15 -22.26 -7.59
C ASN A 36 3.84 -20.95 -8.00
N GLU A 37 3.27 -19.79 -7.65
CA GLU A 37 3.84 -18.49 -8.00
C GLU A 37 4.99 -18.14 -7.03
N ILE A 38 6.15 -17.82 -7.59
CA ILE A 38 7.33 -17.48 -6.78
C ILE A 38 7.17 -16.05 -6.24
N LEU A 39 7.00 -15.93 -4.92
CA LEU A 39 6.86 -14.64 -4.25
C LEU A 39 8.21 -14.13 -3.72
N GLU A 40 8.83 -13.16 -4.38
CA GLU A 40 10.13 -12.63 -3.96
C GLU A 40 10.05 -11.56 -2.87
N ILE A 41 8.88 -10.92 -2.73
CA ILE A 41 8.66 -9.77 -1.86
C ILE A 41 7.36 -9.95 -1.09
N THR A 42 7.39 -9.72 0.23
CA THR A 42 6.19 -9.57 1.06
C THR A 42 6.28 -8.30 1.87
N THR A 43 5.16 -7.59 1.94
CA THR A 43 4.99 -6.38 2.73
C THR A 43 3.92 -6.64 3.78
N PRO A 44 4.18 -6.40 5.08
CA PRO A 44 3.15 -6.56 6.09
C PRO A 44 2.12 -5.44 5.95
N VAL A 45 0.88 -5.75 6.30
CA VAL A 45 -0.21 -4.79 6.35
C VAL A 45 -0.63 -4.57 7.80
N LEU A 46 -1.27 -3.43 8.06
CA LEU A 46 -1.83 -3.07 9.35
C LEU A 46 -3.10 -2.24 9.18
N ILE A 47 -3.93 -2.22 10.21
CA ILE A 47 -5.10 -1.35 10.27
C ILE A 47 -4.73 -0.05 10.99
N THR A 48 -5.18 1.05 10.41
CA THR A 48 -5.20 2.36 11.08
C THR A 48 -6.64 2.82 11.22
N TRP A 49 -6.95 3.49 12.34
CA TRP A 49 -8.30 3.95 12.65
C TRP A 49 -8.37 5.47 12.57
N HIS A 50 -9.42 5.99 11.93
CA HIS A 50 -9.72 7.41 11.86
C HIS A 50 -11.23 7.62 11.73
N ASP A 51 -11.83 8.44 12.60
CA ASP A 51 -13.28 8.72 12.64
C ASP A 51 -14.13 7.44 12.56
N GLU A 52 -13.84 6.47 13.44
CA GLU A 52 -14.55 5.18 13.52
C GLU A 52 -14.45 4.30 12.26
N LYS A 53 -13.60 4.69 11.29
CA LYS A 53 -13.34 3.91 10.08
C LYS A 53 -11.94 3.33 10.10
N SER A 54 -11.85 2.05 9.79
CA SER A 54 -10.59 1.36 9.59
C SER A 54 -10.04 1.61 8.18
N ARG A 55 -8.72 1.59 8.04
CA ARG A 55 -8.01 1.66 6.76
C ARG A 55 -6.88 0.64 6.75
N LEU A 56 -6.81 -0.13 5.67
CA LEU A 56 -5.70 -1.04 5.40
C LEU A 56 -4.47 -0.27 4.88
N SER A 57 -3.34 -0.42 5.56
CA SER A 57 -2.07 0.23 5.19
C SER A 57 -0.95 -0.80 5.04
N GLY A 58 -0.27 -0.82 3.89
CA GLY A 58 0.94 -1.62 3.69
C GLY A 58 2.18 -0.90 4.19
N ASP A 59 3.04 -1.58 4.96
CA ASP A 59 4.34 -1.03 5.36
C ASP A 59 5.40 -1.20 4.26
N PHE A 60 5.33 -0.31 3.27
CA PHE A 60 6.24 -0.33 2.13
C PHE A 60 7.62 0.26 2.42
N ARG A 61 7.99 0.61 3.67
CA ARG A 61 9.30 1.25 3.96
C ARG A 61 10.48 0.42 3.46
N ALA A 62 10.42 -0.89 3.68
CA ALA A 62 11.47 -1.81 3.23
C ALA A 62 11.52 -1.89 1.69
N LEU A 63 10.35 -1.90 1.03
CA LEU A 63 10.26 -1.90 -0.44
C LEU A 63 10.78 -0.59 -1.01
N ASN A 64 10.43 0.54 -0.43
CA ASN A 64 10.85 1.87 -0.86
C ASN A 64 12.37 2.06 -0.77
N ASN A 65 13.04 1.42 0.20
CA ASN A 65 14.51 1.41 0.27
C ASN A 65 15.14 0.47 -0.76
N TYR A 66 14.41 -0.55 -1.21
CA TYR A 66 14.86 -1.50 -2.21
C TYR A 66 14.65 -0.98 -3.64
N THR A 67 13.65 -0.13 -3.86
CA THR A 67 13.34 0.46 -5.16
C THR A 67 14.08 1.78 -5.35
N LYS A 68 14.62 2.00 -6.56
CA LYS A 68 15.14 3.30 -6.96
C LYS A 68 13.99 4.11 -7.54
N ALA A 69 13.64 5.22 -6.89
CA ALA A 69 12.62 6.13 -7.41
C ALA A 69 13.09 6.68 -8.77
N ASP A 70 12.23 6.55 -9.78
CA ASP A 70 12.38 7.33 -11.00
C ASP A 70 11.99 8.78 -10.68
N ARG A 71 12.94 9.70 -10.77
CA ARG A 71 12.67 11.12 -10.55
C ARG A 71 11.92 11.64 -11.77
N GLN A 72 10.61 11.45 -11.82
CA GLN A 72 9.79 12.28 -12.71
C GLN A 72 10.00 13.74 -12.31
N LEU A 73 10.43 14.51 -13.30
CA LEU A 73 10.99 15.84 -13.18
C LEU A 73 10.06 16.80 -12.43
N LYS A 74 10.69 17.72 -11.69
CA LYS A 74 10.09 18.90 -11.04
C LYS A 74 9.51 19.91 -12.05
N ASP A 75 8.93 19.45 -13.16
CA ASP A 75 8.48 20.27 -14.27
C ASP A 75 6.96 20.54 -14.22
N SER A 76 6.22 19.88 -13.32
CA SER A 76 4.80 20.18 -13.11
C SER A 76 4.57 21.47 -12.31
N GLU A 77 5.50 21.86 -11.42
CA GLU A 77 5.44 23.19 -10.76
C GLU A 77 5.69 24.33 -11.75
N ALA A 78 6.44 24.10 -12.84
CA ALA A 78 6.67 25.10 -13.90
C ALA A 78 5.43 25.36 -14.77
N ARG A 79 4.44 24.44 -14.80
CA ARG A 79 3.22 24.59 -15.63
C ARG A 79 2.04 25.22 -14.90
N TYR A 80 2.00 25.19 -13.57
CA TYR A 80 0.89 25.76 -12.78
C TYR A 80 1.23 27.09 -12.07
N GLY A 81 2.49 27.54 -12.12
CA GLY A 81 2.94 28.79 -11.46
C GLY A 81 2.87 30.08 -12.29
N ALA A 82 2.43 30.04 -13.56
CA ALA A 82 2.53 31.19 -14.47
C ALA A 82 1.24 32.03 -14.65
N THR A 83 0.28 31.95 -13.72
CA THR A 83 -0.92 32.80 -13.80
C THR A 83 -1.38 33.31 -12.43
N GLN A 84 -0.57 34.15 -11.80
CA GLN A 84 -1.09 35.26 -10.98
C GLN A 84 -0.14 36.46 -11.09
N THR A 85 -0.38 37.30 -12.09
CA THR A 85 -0.01 38.72 -12.04
C THR A 85 -0.94 39.52 -12.94
N LYS A 86 -2.00 40.08 -12.35
CA LYS A 86 -2.40 41.49 -12.42
C LYS A 86 -3.71 41.70 -11.68
#